data_AF-A0A5K1HS39-F1
#
_entry.id   AF-A0A5K1HS39-F1
#
_cell.length_a   1.000
_cell.length_b   1.000
_cell.length_c   1.000
_cell.angle_alpha   90.00
_cell.angle_beta   90.00
_cell.angle_gamma   90.00
#
_symmetry.space_group_name_H-M   'P 1'
#
loop_
_entity.id
_entity.type
_entity.pdbx_description
1 polymer ?
#
loop_
_entity_poly.entity_id
_entity_poly.type
_entity_poly.pdbx_seq_one_letter_code
_entity_poly.pdbx_strand_id
1 'polypeptide(L)'
;MSHYITAEGEHKIRTFKYKGGNISFSYNNIWSPLADQIIKVVPKTWAPNTITVAGLLIHAITTIILVMQGPFGSDAPKWSLWLHGFGVFLYQTLDNVDGKQARRLHNSTPLGMIMDHGCDALGLV
;
A
#
# COMPACT_ATOMS: atom_id res chain seq x y z
N MET A 1 30.76 -16.07 7.51
CA MET A 1 29.43 -15.43 7.50
C MET A 1 28.52 -16.34 6.71
N SER A 2 27.46 -16.89 7.31
CA SER A 2 26.50 -17.71 6.55
C SER A 2 25.83 -16.80 5.53
N HIS A 3 25.94 -17.15 4.24
CA HIS A 3 25.16 -16.51 3.21
C HIS A 3 23.69 -16.85 3.46
N TYR A 4 22.92 -15.88 3.97
CA TYR A 4 21.47 -16.01 4.20
C TYR A 4 20.70 -16.29 2.91
N ILE A 5 21.29 -15.95 1.76
CA ILE A 5 20.73 -16.17 0.43
C ILE A 5 21.67 -17.10 -0.34
N THR A 6 21.14 -18.21 -0.84
CA THR A 6 21.89 -19.13 -1.71
C THR A 6 22.20 -18.46 -3.05
N ALA A 7 23.28 -18.88 -3.74
CA ALA A 7 23.62 -18.34 -5.06
C ALA A 7 22.47 -18.48 -6.08
N GLU A 8 21.70 -19.57 -5.98
CA GLU A 8 20.48 -19.77 -6.77
C GLU A 8 19.37 -18.76 -6.41
N GLY A 9 19.19 -18.48 -5.11
CA GLY A 9 18.25 -17.47 -4.61
C GLY A 9 18.60 -16.07 -5.11
N GLU A 10 19.87 -15.69 -5.12
CA GLU A 10 20.31 -14.40 -5.67
C GLU A 10 19.97 -14.27 -7.16
N HIS A 11 20.26 -15.31 -7.96
CA HIS A 11 19.92 -15.32 -9.38
C HIS A 11 18.40 -15.20 -9.61
N LYS A 12 17.60 -15.92 -8.81
CA LYS A 12 16.13 -15.89 -8.88
C LYS A 12 15.55 -14.51 -8.51
N ILE A 13 16.11 -13.82 -7.51
CA ILE A 13 15.68 -12.46 -7.15
C ILE A 13 15.95 -11.49 -8.29
N ARG A 14 17.13 -11.56 -8.92
CA ARG A 14 17.51 -10.67 -10.04
C ARG A 14 16.67 -10.88 -11.30
N THR A 15 16.21 -12.12 -11.53
CA THR A 15 15.41 -12.49 -12.71
C THR A 15 13.91 -12.49 -12.45
N PHE A 16 13.49 -12.20 -11.21
CA PHE A 16 12.08 -12.18 -10.82
C PHE A 16 11.30 -11.16 -11.64
N LYS A 17 10.21 -11.62 -12.25
CA LYS A 17 9.19 -10.77 -12.85
C LYS A 17 7.85 -11.08 -12.22
N TYR A 18 7.21 -10.04 -11.69
CA TYR A 18 5.88 -10.16 -11.13
C TYR A 18 4.88 -10.58 -12.22
N LYS A 19 4.11 -11.64 -11.93
CA LYS A 19 2.97 -12.10 -12.74
C LYS A 19 1.74 -12.14 -11.83
N GLY A 20 1.10 -11.00 -11.63
CA GLY A 20 -0.17 -10.91 -10.91
C GLY A 20 -1.34 -11.34 -11.79
N GLY A 21 -2.23 -12.17 -11.26
CA GLY A 21 -3.55 -12.46 -11.82
C GLY A 21 -4.61 -12.13 -10.78
N ASN A 22 -5.70 -11.48 -11.19
CA ASN A 22 -6.75 -11.03 -10.28
C ASN A 22 -8.10 -11.69 -10.60
N ILE A 23 -8.63 -12.45 -9.65
CA ILE A 23 -9.95 -13.10 -9.72
C ILE A 23 -11.06 -12.30 -9.00
N SER A 24 -10.68 -11.27 -8.23
CA SER A 24 -11.60 -10.54 -7.34
C SER A 24 -12.56 -9.63 -8.12
N PHE A 25 -13.86 -9.88 -7.97
CA PHE A 25 -14.92 -9.08 -8.62
C PHE A 25 -14.87 -7.60 -8.23
N SER A 26 -14.74 -7.30 -6.94
CA SER A 26 -14.68 -5.92 -6.43
C SER A 26 -13.43 -5.18 -6.92
N TYR A 27 -12.29 -5.86 -6.99
CA TYR A 27 -11.05 -5.29 -7.52
C TYR A 27 -11.21 -4.87 -8.98
N ASN A 28 -11.73 -5.77 -9.82
CA ASN A 28 -11.85 -5.54 -11.25
C ASN A 28 -12.85 -4.41 -11.58
N ASN A 29 -13.92 -4.27 -10.78
CA ASN A 29 -15.01 -3.34 -11.08
C ASN A 29 -15.00 -2.03 -10.27
N ILE A 30 -14.33 -1.99 -9.12
CA ILE A 30 -14.37 -0.83 -8.20
C ILE A 30 -12.95 -0.29 -7.98
N TRP A 31 -12.07 -1.09 -7.37
CA TRP A 31 -10.78 -0.61 -6.88
C TRP A 31 -9.78 -0.29 -8.00
N SER A 32 -9.66 -1.17 -8.99
CA SER A 32 -8.78 -0.95 -10.13
C SER A 32 -9.24 0.25 -10.97
N PRO A 33 -10.52 0.39 -11.36
CA PRO A 33 -11.00 1.57 -12.07
C PRO A 33 -10.81 2.88 -11.29
N LEU A 34 -11.03 2.88 -9.96
CA LEU A 34 -10.77 4.03 -9.11
C LEU A 34 -9.30 4.44 -9.17
N ALA A 35 -8.38 3.49 -8.97
CA ALA A 35 -6.95 3.76 -9.03
C ALA A 35 -6.49 4.17 -10.45
N ASP A 36 -7.15 3.71 -11.51
CA ASP A 36 -6.92 4.16 -12.89
C ASP A 36 -7.32 5.63 -13.14
N GLN A 37 -8.29 6.16 -12.39
CA GLN A 37 -8.59 7.59 -12.45
C GLN A 37 -7.56 8.40 -11.65
N ILE A 38 -7.21 7.93 -10.45
CA ILE A 38 -6.28 8.64 -9.55
C ILE A 38 -4.88 8.71 -10.17
N ILE A 39 -4.39 7.64 -10.80
CA ILE A 39 -3.05 7.63 -11.40
C ILE A 39 -2.87 8.71 -12.48
N LYS A 40 -3.96 9.18 -13.11
CA LYS A 40 -3.90 10.25 -14.12
C LYS A 40 -3.47 11.59 -13.52
N VAL A 41 -3.80 11.85 -12.26
CA VAL A 41 -3.42 13.08 -11.55
C VAL A 41 -2.10 12.95 -10.80
N VAL A 42 -1.62 11.73 -10.56
CA VAL A 42 -0.33 11.49 -9.90
C VAL A 42 0.82 11.88 -10.84
N PRO A 43 1.75 12.76 -10.41
CA PRO A 43 2.93 13.12 -11.20
C PRO A 43 3.83 11.93 -11.52
N LYS A 44 4.46 11.92 -12.69
CA LYS A 44 5.46 10.88 -13.07
C LYS A 44 6.78 10.99 -12.29
N THR A 45 7.00 12.12 -11.62
CA THR A 45 8.18 12.37 -10.78
C THR A 45 8.12 11.65 -9.43
N TRP A 46 6.93 11.22 -9.01
CA TRP A 46 6.76 10.52 -7.74
C TRP A 46 7.09 9.05 -7.90
N ALA A 47 8.02 8.57 -7.07
CA ALA A 47 8.32 7.15 -7.01
C ALA A 47 7.12 6.36 -6.44
N PRO A 48 6.88 5.12 -6.88
CA PRO A 48 5.77 4.30 -6.37
C PRO A 48 5.80 4.18 -4.84
N ASN A 49 6.94 3.83 -4.27
CA ASN A 49 7.11 3.66 -2.82
C ASN A 49 6.80 4.94 -2.02
N THR A 50 6.92 6.13 -2.62
CA THR A 50 6.53 7.39 -1.97
C THR A 50 5.03 7.44 -1.73
N ILE A 51 4.24 6.88 -2.65
CA ILE A 51 2.78 6.81 -2.55
C ILE A 51 2.38 5.84 -1.44
N THR A 52 3.01 4.66 -1.39
CA THR A 52 2.83 3.67 -0.31
C THR A 52 3.11 4.27 1.07
N VAL A 53 4.28 4.91 1.23
CA VAL A 53 4.69 5.52 2.50
C VAL A 53 3.76 6.66 2.89
N ALA A 54 3.34 7.51 1.94
CA ALA A 54 2.37 8.57 2.22
C ALA A 54 1.04 8.01 2.71
N GLY A 55 0.55 6.93 2.09
CA GLY A 55 -0.64 6.21 2.56
C GLY A 55 -0.45 5.69 3.99
N LEU A 56 0.66 5.00 4.25
CA LEU A 56 0.93 4.41 5.57
C LEU A 56 1.01 5.48 6.67
N LEU A 57 1.59 6.65 6.36
CA LEU A 57 1.64 7.78 7.28
C LEU A 57 0.24 8.32 7.59
N ILE A 58 -0.63 8.43 6.59
CA ILE A 58 -2.04 8.82 6.80
C ILE A 58 -2.74 7.82 7.71
N HIS A 59 -2.62 6.52 7.41
CA HIS A 59 -3.19 5.46 8.25
C HIS A 59 -2.70 5.59 9.69
N ALA A 60 -1.38 5.63 9.89
CA ALA A 60 -0.76 5.74 11.22
C ALA A 60 -1.24 6.97 11.99
N ILE A 61 -1.30 8.14 11.35
CA ILE A 61 -1.79 9.38 12.00
C ILE A 61 -3.24 9.21 12.43
N THR A 62 -4.12 8.71 11.56
CA THR A 62 -5.54 8.54 11.91
C THR A 62 -5.75 7.48 12.99
N THR A 63 -4.97 6.40 13.00
CA THR A 63 -4.97 5.38 14.05
C THR A 63 -4.51 5.96 15.38
N ILE A 64 -3.42 6.74 15.39
CA ILE A 64 -2.93 7.43 16.61
C ILE A 64 -4.02 8.36 17.16
N ILE A 65 -4.64 9.18 16.30
CA ILE A 65 -5.72 10.09 16.71
C ILE A 65 -6.86 9.31 17.35
N LEU A 66 -7.26 8.17 16.77
CA LEU A 66 -8.32 7.32 17.28
C LEU A 66 -7.95 6.72 18.66
N VAL A 67 -6.74 6.16 18.79
CA VAL A 67 -6.25 5.57 20.05
C VAL A 67 -6.14 6.62 21.16
N MET A 68 -5.78 7.86 20.82
CA MET A 68 -5.74 8.98 21.78
C MET A 68 -7.12 9.37 22.33
N GLN A 69 -8.23 8.97 21.68
CA GLN A 69 -9.58 9.29 22.16
C GLN A 69 -10.01 8.45 23.37
N GLY A 70 -9.30 7.37 23.69
CA GLY A 70 -9.59 6.52 24.84
C GLY A 70 -9.36 5.04 24.53
N PRO A 71 -9.34 4.18 25.56
CA PRO A 71 -9.18 2.74 25.38
C PRO A 71 -10.30 2.18 24.49
N PHE A 72 -9.96 1.18 23.68
CA PHE A 72 -10.89 0.45 22.81
C PHE A 72 -12.09 -0.05 23.64
N GLY A 73 -13.23 0.67 23.59
CA GLY A 73 -14.42 0.37 24.39
C GLY A 73 -15.07 1.57 25.08
N SER A 74 -14.37 2.71 25.22
CA SER A 74 -15.03 3.99 25.54
C SER A 74 -15.70 4.58 24.30
N ASP A 75 -16.77 5.37 24.47
CA ASP A 75 -17.49 6.07 23.39
C ASP A 75 -16.54 7.05 22.65
N ALA A 76 -15.73 6.53 21.73
CA ALA A 76 -14.88 7.33 20.87
C ALA A 76 -15.78 8.29 20.08
N PRO A 77 -15.43 9.58 19.97
CA PRO A 77 -16.22 10.53 19.21
C PRO A 77 -16.45 10.02 17.79
N LYS A 78 -17.71 10.08 17.31
CA LYS A 78 -18.07 9.58 15.97
C LYS A 78 -17.19 10.15 14.85
N TRP A 79 -16.74 11.40 15.01
CA TRP A 79 -15.86 12.05 14.02
C TRP A 79 -14.50 11.36 13.91
N SER A 80 -13.92 10.84 15.00
CA SER A 80 -12.61 10.18 14.98
C SER A 80 -12.71 8.79 14.33
N LEU A 81 -13.85 8.11 14.50
CA LEU A 81 -14.17 6.87 13.80
C LEU A 81 -14.29 7.10 12.29
N TRP A 82 -15.03 8.14 11.88
CA TRP A 82 -15.13 8.52 10.47
C TRP A 82 -13.78 8.92 9.87
N LEU A 83 -12.96 9.68 10.62
CA LEU A 83 -11.61 10.05 10.21
C LEU A 83 -10.73 8.82 10.00
N HIS A 84 -10.76 7.86 10.93
CA HIS A 84 -10.00 6.63 10.81
C HIS A 84 -10.48 5.76 9.64
N GLY A 85 -11.80 5.54 9.50
CA GLY A 85 -12.34 4.81 8.35
C GLY A 85 -11.97 5.44 7.00
N PHE A 86 -11.96 6.78 6.94
CA PHE A 86 -11.47 7.50 5.77
C PHE A 86 -9.95 7.33 5.57
N GLY A 87 -9.16 7.33 6.64
CA GLY A 87 -7.72 7.03 6.60
C GLY A 87 -7.42 5.65 6.03
N VAL A 88 -8.12 4.62 6.49
CA VAL A 88 -8.02 3.24 5.95
C VAL A 88 -8.41 3.20 4.47
N PHE A 89 -9.51 3.86 4.10
CA PHE A 89 -9.94 3.95 2.71
C PHE A 89 -8.89 4.63 1.82
N LEU A 90 -8.26 5.71 2.30
CA LEU A 90 -7.18 6.36 1.58
C LEU A 90 -5.95 5.44 1.47
N TYR A 91 -5.56 4.77 2.55
CA TYR A 91 -4.42 3.87 2.57
C TYR A 91 -4.54 2.78 1.50
N GLN A 92 -5.64 2.01 1.52
CA GLN A 92 -5.86 0.93 0.54
C GLN A 92 -6.02 1.42 -0.90
N THR A 93 -6.44 2.68 -1.08
CA THR A 93 -6.55 3.28 -2.40
C THR A 93 -5.17 3.71 -2.92
N LEU A 94 -4.33 4.29 -2.07
CA LEU A 94 -2.98 4.74 -2.43
C LEU A 94 -2.04 3.56 -2.69
N ASP A 95 -2.18 2.48 -1.93
CA ASP A 95 -1.55 1.18 -2.17
C ASP A 95 -1.81 0.68 -3.61
N ASN A 96 -3.09 0.57 -3.99
CA ASN A 96 -3.48 0.20 -5.36
C ASN A 96 -2.93 1.14 -6.45
N VAL A 97 -2.76 2.42 -6.13
CA VAL A 97 -2.21 3.44 -7.05
C VAL A 97 -0.71 3.28 -7.22
N ASP A 98 0.04 2.91 -6.17
CA ASP A 98 1.48 2.72 -6.28
C ASP A 98 1.83 1.59 -7.28
N GLY A 99 1.06 0.50 -7.28
CA GLY A 99 1.31 -0.62 -8.18
C GLY A 99 1.06 -0.19 -9.62
N LYS A 100 0.05 0.65 -9.84
CA LYS A 100 -0.23 1.24 -11.16
C LYS A 100 0.87 2.23 -11.56
N GLN A 101 1.40 3.02 -10.63
CA GLN A 101 2.55 3.91 -10.87
C GLN A 101 3.81 3.12 -11.21
N ALA A 102 4.10 2.03 -10.50
CA ALA A 102 5.23 1.15 -10.78
C ALA A 102 5.17 0.58 -12.19
N ARG A 103 3.97 0.12 -12.61
CA ARG A 103 3.73 -0.32 -14.01
C ARG A 103 3.88 0.82 -15.01
N ARG A 104 3.34 2.01 -14.71
CA ARG A 104 3.41 3.20 -15.58
C ARG A 104 4.85 3.70 -15.78
N LEU A 105 5.71 3.54 -14.78
CA LEU A 105 7.12 3.95 -14.81
C LEU A 105 8.08 2.81 -15.21
N HIS A 106 7.57 1.61 -15.51
CA HIS A 106 8.38 0.40 -15.72
C HIS A 106 9.35 0.10 -14.57
N ASN A 107 8.94 0.45 -13.34
CA ASN A 107 9.73 0.35 -12.12
C ASN A 107 9.15 -0.70 -11.15
N SER A 108 8.78 -1.87 -11.67
CA SER A 108 8.30 -3.01 -10.87
C SER A 108 9.48 -3.85 -10.39
N THR A 109 10.06 -3.47 -9.25
CA THR A 109 11.24 -4.15 -8.68
C THR A 109 10.85 -5.13 -7.57
N PRO A 110 11.65 -6.19 -7.33
CA PRO A 110 11.46 -7.09 -6.18
C PRO A 110 11.45 -6.36 -4.84
N LEU A 111 12.33 -5.36 -4.68
CA LEU A 111 12.38 -4.52 -3.47
C LEU A 111 11.10 -3.70 -3.29
N GLY A 112 10.58 -3.13 -4.36
CA GLY A 112 9.33 -2.38 -4.35
C GLY A 112 8.17 -3.22 -3.80
N MET A 113 8.03 -4.48 -4.25
CA MET A 113 6.96 -5.35 -3.74
C MET A 113 7.16 -5.76 -2.28
N ILE A 114 8.40 -6.00 -1.84
CA ILE A 114 8.65 -6.32 -0.42
C ILE A 114 8.28 -5.13 0.46
N MET A 115 8.58 -3.91 -0.02
CA MET A 115 8.22 -2.69 0.69
C MET A 115 6.71 -2.48 0.76
N ASP A 116 6.02 -2.63 -0.37
CA ASP A 116 4.57 -2.59 -0.53
C ASP A 116 3.86 -3.57 0.42
N HIS A 117 4.16 -4.86 0.31
CA HIS A 117 3.57 -5.89 1.17
C HIS A 117 3.99 -5.76 2.64
N GLY A 118 5.18 -5.21 2.89
CA GLY A 118 5.63 -4.89 4.24
C GLY A 118 4.80 -3.78 4.88
N CYS A 119 4.40 -2.77 4.10
CA CYS A 119 3.49 -1.72 4.55
C CYS A 119 2.10 -2.30 4.83
N ASP A 120 1.59 -3.18 3.97
CA ASP A 120 0.30 -3.86 4.19
C ASP A 120 0.27 -4.67 5.47
N ALA A 121 1.37 -5.35 5.80
CA ALA A 121 1.49 -6.07 7.06
C ALA A 121 1.40 -5.14 8.29
N LEU A 122 1.87 -3.89 8.17
CA LEU A 122 1.75 -2.87 9.22
C LEU A 122 0.36 -2.23 9.25
N GLY A 123 -0.26 -2.04 8.08
CA GLY A 123 -1.60 -1.45 7.92
C GLY A 123 -2.73 -2.37 8.41
N LEU A 124 -2.45 -3.65 8.66
CA LEU A 124 -3.38 -4.60 9.31
C LEU A 124 -3.63 -4.31 10.81
N VAL A 125 -2.87 -3.39 11.40
CA VAL A 125 -3.04 -2.91 12.78
C VAL A 125 -4.00 -1.72 12.85
#